data_AF-A0A944X0D9-F1
#
_entry.id   AF-A0A944X0D9-F1
#
_cell.length_a   1.000
_cell.length_b   1.000
_cell.length_c   1.000
_cell.angle_alpha   90.00
_cell.angle_beta   90.00
_cell.angle_gamma   90.00
#
_symmetry.space_group_name_H-M   'P 1'
#
loop_
_entity.id
_entity.type
_entity.pdbx_description
1 polymer ?
#
loop_
_entity_poly.entity_id
_entity_poly.type
_entity_poly.pdbx_seq_one_letter_code
_entity_poly.pdbx_strand_id
1 'polypeptide(L)' 'DFPVCLVFGHETEGVSDEVLAACDKKIFVPMNGKKESLNVEAAFSTVVYESVRKHQQKT' A
#
# COMPACT_ATOMS: atom_id res chain seq x y z
N ASP A 1 -5.66 -12.65 0.29
CA ASP A 1 -5.28 -13.94 0.89
C ASP A 1 -4.29 -13.63 1.98
N PHE A 2 -4.49 -14.23 3.15
CA PHE A 2 -3.72 -13.94 4.36
C PHE A 2 -2.94 -15.20 4.76
N PRO A 3 -1.77 -15.07 5.41
CA PRO A 3 -1.12 -13.83 5.87
C PRO A 3 -0.56 -12.97 4.73
N VAL A 4 -0.48 -11.66 4.93
CA VAL A 4 0.09 -10.69 3.98
C VAL A 4 1.04 -9.73 4.69
N CYS A 5 2.16 -9.41 4.05
CA CYS A 5 3.08 -8.36 4.48
C CYS A 5 2.82 -7.10 3.65
N LEU A 6 2.53 -5.98 4.29
CA LEU A 6 2.37 -4.69 3.63
C LEU A 6 3.59 -3.83 3.92
N VAL A 7 4.26 -3.37 2.86
CA VAL A 7 5.45 -2.53 2.95
C VAL A 7 5.08 -1.10 2.56
N PHE A 8 5.47 -0.14 3.39
CA PHE A 8 5.30 1.29 3.14
C PHE A 8 6.65 1.96 3.15
N GLY A 9 6.81 2.92 2.24
CA GLY A 9 8.05 3.66 2.05
C GLY A 9 8.19 4.85 2.99
N HIS A 10 9.38 5.43 3.01
CA HIS A 10 9.67 6.70 3.66
C HIS A 10 8.89 7.85 2.99
N GLU A 11 8.51 8.91 3.73
CA GLU A 11 7.63 9.96 3.19
C GLU A 11 8.17 10.66 1.93
N THR A 12 9.49 10.74 1.80
CA THR A 12 10.16 11.45 0.70
C THR A 12 10.73 10.50 -0.33
N GLU A 13 11.33 9.40 0.11
CA GLU A 13 12.11 8.50 -0.76
C GLU A 13 11.30 7.30 -1.25
N GLY A 14 10.14 7.03 -0.63
CA GLY A 14 9.33 5.86 -0.96
C GLY A 14 9.98 4.56 -0.53
N VAL A 15 9.70 3.49 -1.28
CA VAL A 15 10.24 2.14 -1.03
C VAL A 15 11.43 1.93 -1.96
N SER A 16 12.54 1.40 -1.43
CA SER A 16 13.73 1.13 -2.24
C SER A 16 13.47 0.08 -3.32
N ASP A 17 14.22 0.18 -4.43
CA ASP A 17 14.09 -0.76 -5.56
C ASP A 17 14.35 -2.21 -5.17
N GLU A 18 15.29 -2.45 -4.24
CA GLU A 18 15.58 -3.78 -3.70
C GLU A 18 14.36 -4.39 -3.01
N VAL A 19 13.68 -3.62 -2.17
CA VAL A 19 12.48 -4.07 -1.45
C VAL A 19 11.32 -4.25 -2.43
N LEU A 20 11.15 -3.34 -3.38
CA LEU A 20 10.14 -3.47 -4.44
C LEU A 20 10.37 -4.71 -5.31
N ALA A 21 11.62 -5.11 -5.56
CA ALA A 21 11.96 -6.31 -6.31
C ALA A 21 11.65 -7.60 -5.54
N ALA A 22 11.67 -7.56 -4.21
CA ALA A 22 11.30 -8.68 -3.34
C ALA A 22 9.78 -8.83 -3.15
N CYS A 23 8.97 -7.82 -3.47
CA CYS A 23 7.52 -7.87 -3.30
C CYS A 23 6.82 -8.64 -4.44
N ASP A 24 5.86 -9.50 -4.08
CA ASP A 24 5.02 -10.22 -5.06
C ASP A 24 4.17 -9.26 -5.91
N LYS A 25 3.76 -8.14 -5.31
CA LYS A 25 2.87 -7.15 -5.93
C LYS A 25 3.26 -5.74 -5.53
N LYS A 26 3.11 -4.82 -6.47
CA LYS A 26 3.23 -3.38 -6.27
C LYS A 26 1.85 -2.77 -6.45
N ILE A 27 1.39 -2.02 -5.47
CA ILE A 27 0.08 -1.35 -5.50
C ILE A 27 0.25 0.14 -5.27
N PHE A 28 -0.69 0.92 -5.76
CA PHE A 28 -0.76 2.36 -5.51
C PHE A 28 -2.21 2.73 -5.19
N VAL A 29 -2.40 3.76 -4.35
CA VAL A 29 -3.72 4.34 -4.11
C VAL A 29 -3.98 5.36 -5.22
N PRO A 30 -5.02 5.19 -6.05
CA PRO A 30 -5.34 6.17 -7.07
C PRO A 30 -5.62 7.54 -6.44
N MET A 31 -5.00 8.59 -6.97
CA MET A 31 -5.18 9.96 -6.50
C MET A 31 -5.70 10.85 -7.64
N ASN A 32 -6.59 11.78 -7.30
CA ASN A 32 -7.04 12.82 -8.21
C ASN A 32 -6.28 14.12 -7.90
N GLY A 33 -5.92 14.88 -8.95
CA GLY A 33 -5.23 16.16 -8.83
C GLY A 33 -3.72 16.06 -9.09
N LYS A 34 -2.97 17.07 -8.63
CA LYS A 34 -1.54 17.26 -8.94
C LYS A 34 -0.59 16.89 -7.78
N LYS A 35 -1.08 16.18 -6.77
CA LYS A 35 -0.21 15.77 -5.65
C LYS A 35 0.54 14.51 -6.02
N GLU A 36 1.83 14.46 -5.71
CA GLU A 36 2.71 13.32 -6.05
C GLU A 36 2.52 12.12 -5.10
N SER A 37 2.15 12.37 -3.83
CA SER A 37 1.94 11.30 -2.84
C SER A 37 0.87 11.62 -1.79
N LEU A 38 0.29 10.57 -1.21
CA LEU A 38 -0.45 10.67 0.06
C LEU A 38 0.52 10.71 1.23
N ASN A 39 0.03 11.23 2.36
CA ASN A 39 0.67 10.97 3.63
C ASN A 39 0.72 9.45 3.90
N VAL A 40 1.84 8.96 4.45
CA VAL A 40 2.07 7.52 4.65
C VAL A 40 1.02 6.88 5.56
N GLU A 41 0.57 7.56 6.61
CA GLU A 41 -0.49 7.09 7.51
C GLU A 41 -1.83 6.95 6.77
N ALA A 42 -2.17 7.91 5.91
CA ALA A 42 -3.39 7.85 5.10
C ALA A 42 -3.35 6.70 4.08
N ALA A 43 -2.20 6.50 3.44
CA ALA A 43 -1.99 5.37 2.53
C ALA A 43 -2.09 4.02 3.27
N PHE A 44 -1.45 3.91 4.43
CA PHE A 44 -1.51 2.74 5.30
C PHE A 44 -2.94 2.40 5.69
N SER A 45 -3.66 3.36 6.26
CA SER A 45 -5.04 3.19 6.74
C SER A 45 -5.97 2.73 5.61
N THR A 46 -5.84 3.34 4.42
CA THR A 46 -6.65 3.00 3.25
C THR A 46 -6.39 1.56 2.78
N VAL A 47 -5.12 1.16 2.66
CA VAL A 47 -4.73 -0.16 2.17
C VAL A 47 -5.10 -1.27 3.16
N VAL A 48 -4.90 -1.05 4.47
CA VAL A 48 -5.26 -2.02 5.50
C VAL A 48 -6.76 -2.24 5.54
N TYR A 49 -7.56 -1.17 5.56
CA TYR A 49 -9.01 -1.27 5.57
C TYR A 49 -9.53 -2.09 4.37
N GLU A 50 -9.07 -1.79 3.16
CA GLU A 50 -9.51 -2.49 1.96
C GLU A 50 -9.04 -3.95 1.93
N SER A 51 -7.83 -4.22 2.43
CA SER A 51 -7.29 -5.59 2.51
C SER A 51 -8.12 -6.47 3.44
N VAL A 52 -8.51 -5.95 4.60
CA VAL A 52 -9.38 -6.65 5.56
C VAL A 52 -10.79 -6.80 5.00
N ARG A 53 -11.39 -5.72 4.45
CA ARG A 53 -12.73 -5.75 3.85
C ARG A 53 -12.85 -6.82 2.76
N LYS A 54 -11.88 -6.88 1.84
CA LYS A 54 -11.85 -7.90 0.78
C LYS A 54 -11.66 -9.31 1.33
N HIS A 55 -10.91 -9.47 2.41
CA HIS A 55 -10.72 -10.79 3.03
C HIS A 55 -12.00 -11.29 3.71
N GLN A 56 -12.71 -10.40 4.40
CA GLN A 56 -14.00 -10.73 5.03
C GLN A 56 -15.09 -11.05 4.00
N GLN A 57 -15.15 -10.35 2.87
CA GLN A 57 -16.14 -10.63 1.81
C GLN A 57 -15.89 -11.93 1.04
N LYS A 58 -14.67 -12.49 1.11
CA LYS A 58 -14.32 -13.76 0.48
C LYS A 58 -14.62 -14.97 1.38
N THR A 59 -14.82 -14.74 2.67
CA THR A 59 -15.23 -15.77 3.64
C THR A 59 -16.75 -15.85 3.65
#